data_AF-A0A7X9HTD4-F1
#
_entry.id   AF-A0A7X9HTD4-F1
#
_cell.length_a   1.000
_cell.length_b   1.000
_cell.length_c   1.000
_cell.angle_alpha   90.00
_cell.angle_beta   90.00
_cell.angle_gamma   90.00
#
_symmetry.space_group_name_H-M   'P 1'
#
loop_
_entity.id
_entity.type
_entity.pdbx_description
1 polymer ?
#
loop_
_entity_poly.entity_id
_entity_poly.type
_entity_poly.pdbx_seq_one_letter_code
_entity_poly.pdbx_strand_id
1 'polypeptide(L)'
;MNNNLPKDSLAMILICSNLGMDINNASVKPFTVKQWSTLSSKLLNSEMKRPAAFFETGEQEWKKQLLLSDDEVIRLKTLLSRAGQVGIELEYLNSTGIYVTTRAEKNYPKRLKEILKKKSP
;
A
#
# COMPACT_ATOMS: atom_id res chain seq x y z
N MET A 1 -19.63 10.24 -8.64
CA MET A 1 -18.61 10.89 -7.77
C MET A 1 -17.26 10.41 -8.25
N ASN A 2 -16.43 11.28 -8.83
CA ASN A 2 -15.07 10.92 -9.25
C ASN A 2 -14.18 10.82 -8.00
N ASN A 3 -14.22 9.68 -7.32
CA ASN A 3 -13.36 9.42 -6.16
C ASN A 3 -11.96 9.05 -6.67
N ASN A 4 -11.15 10.06 -6.94
CA ASN A 4 -9.72 9.85 -7.18
C ASN A 4 -9.08 9.43 -5.85
N LEU A 5 -8.88 8.12 -5.67
CA LEU A 5 -8.20 7.56 -4.50
C LEU A 5 -6.81 8.21 -4.37
N PRO A 6 -6.44 8.77 -3.19
CA PRO A 6 -5.12 9.35 -3.02
C PRO A 6 -4.01 8.34 -3.35
N LYS A 7 -2.94 8.80 -4.02
CA LYS A 7 -1.82 7.92 -4.42
C LYS A 7 -1.21 7.17 -3.22
N ASP A 8 -1.17 7.80 -2.05
CA ASP A 8 -0.71 7.16 -0.82
C ASP A 8 -1.60 5.99 -0.41
N SER A 9 -2.93 6.16 -0.48
CA SER A 9 -3.89 5.07 -0.24
C SER A 9 -3.75 3.95 -1.27
N LEU A 10 -3.60 4.28 -2.56
CA LEU A 10 -3.41 3.28 -3.61
C LEU A 10 -2.16 2.43 -3.37
N ALA A 11 -1.02 3.07 -3.07
CA ALA A 11 0.22 2.35 -2.73
C ALA A 11 0.02 1.43 -1.53
N MET A 12 -0.63 1.93 -0.46
CA MET A 12 -0.91 1.13 0.73
C MET A 12 -1.79 -0.09 0.43
N ILE A 13 -2.88 0.08 -0.34
CA ILE A 13 -3.77 -1.03 -0.71
C ILE A 13 -3.02 -2.08 -1.53
N LEU A 14 -2.23 -1.66 -2.52
CA LEU A 14 -1.47 -2.58 -3.38
C LEU A 14 -0.43 -3.38 -2.59
N ILE A 15 0.26 -2.72 -1.65
CA ILE A 15 1.34 -3.33 -0.86
C ILE A 15 0.78 -4.23 0.24
N CYS A 16 -0.34 -3.87 0.88
CA CYS A 16 -0.79 -4.49 2.12
C CYS A 16 -2.04 -5.37 2.00
N SER A 17 -2.77 -5.34 0.88
CA SER A 17 -4.02 -6.09 0.74
C SER A 17 -3.96 -7.16 -0.36
N ASN A 18 -4.78 -8.20 -0.20
CA ASN A 18 -5.03 -9.21 -1.24
C ASN A 18 -6.03 -8.72 -2.31
N LEU A 19 -6.48 -7.45 -2.26
CA LEU A 19 -7.48 -6.94 -3.19
C LEU A 19 -6.95 -7.02 -4.63
N GLY A 20 -7.73 -7.57 -5.56
CA GLY A 20 -7.29 -7.77 -6.95
C GLY A 20 -6.17 -8.82 -7.09
N MET A 21 -6.08 -9.78 -6.17
CA MET A 21 -5.19 -10.95 -6.27
C MET A 21 -6.01 -12.23 -6.34
N ASP A 22 -5.58 -13.16 -7.20
CA ASP A 22 -6.00 -14.54 -7.08
C ASP A 22 -5.21 -15.20 -5.94
N ILE A 23 -5.87 -15.37 -4.79
CA ILE A 23 -5.24 -15.88 -3.55
C ILE A 23 -4.67 -17.30 -3.76
N ASN A 24 -5.24 -18.09 -4.67
CA ASN A 24 -4.80 -19.47 -4.90
C ASN A 24 -3.56 -19.54 -5.81
N ASN A 25 -3.35 -18.53 -6.66
CA ASN A 25 -2.30 -18.51 -7.67
C ASN A 25 -1.30 -17.36 -7.49
N ALA A 26 -1.40 -16.59 -6.40
CA ALA A 26 -0.54 -15.45 -6.16
C ALA A 26 0.92 -15.87 -5.90
N SER A 27 1.82 -15.44 -6.79
CA SER A 27 3.27 -15.66 -6.65
C SER A 27 3.91 -14.81 -5.55
N VAL A 28 3.27 -13.71 -5.15
CA VAL A 28 3.73 -12.83 -4.08
C VAL A 28 2.62 -12.59 -3.06
N LYS A 29 2.99 -12.49 -1.78
CA LYS A 29 2.05 -12.14 -0.71
C LYS A 29 2.11 -10.65 -0.39
N PRO A 30 0.99 -9.99 -0.05
CA PRO A 30 1.03 -8.64 0.51
C PRO A 30 1.83 -8.56 1.80
N PHE A 31 2.26 -7.35 2.15
CA PHE A 31 3.03 -7.10 3.36
C PHE A 31 2.17 -7.33 4.59
N THR A 32 2.69 -8.08 5.54
CA THR A 32 2.10 -8.19 6.88
C THR A 32 2.20 -6.85 7.61
N VAL A 33 1.39 -6.66 8.66
CA VAL A 33 1.44 -5.46 9.51
C VAL A 33 2.85 -5.15 10.01
N LYS A 34 3.62 -6.17 10.41
CA LYS A 34 5.01 -5.99 10.86
C LYS A 34 5.93 -5.53 9.73
N GLN A 35 5.84 -6.17 8.55
CA GLN A 35 6.65 -5.79 7.38
C GLN A 35 6.32 -4.36 6.93
N TRP A 36 5.04 -4.01 6.86
CA TRP A 36 4.61 -2.66 6.53
C TRP A 36 5.04 -1.63 7.57
N SER A 37 4.96 -1.94 8.87
CA SER A 37 5.44 -1.05 9.93
C SER A 37 6.93 -0.73 9.80
N THR A 38 7.74 -1.73 9.42
CA THR A 38 9.17 -1.54 9.15
C THR A 38 9.38 -0.69 7.91
N LEU A 39 8.72 -1.01 6.79
CA LEU A 39 8.84 -0.28 5.54
C LEU A 39 8.38 1.18 5.66
N SER A 40 7.24 1.41 6.31
CA SER A 40 6.71 2.77 6.56
C SER A 40 7.62 3.59 7.47
N SER A 41 8.27 2.97 8.46
CA SER A 41 9.29 3.65 9.27
C SER A 41 10.51 4.03 8.44
N LYS A 42 10.97 3.16 7.53
CA LYS A 42 12.05 3.46 6.58
C LYS A 42 11.66 4.61 5.63
N LEU A 43 10.46 4.57 5.06
CA LEU A 43 9.93 5.62 4.18
C LEU A 43 9.95 6.99 4.87
N LEU A 44 9.41 7.10 6.08
CA LEU A 44 9.35 8.36 6.84
C LEU A 44 10.73 8.95 7.11
N ASN A 45 11.74 8.10 7.31
CA ASN A 45 13.12 8.50 7.60
C ASN A 45 13.98 8.67 6.34
N SER A 46 13.42 8.46 5.15
CA SER A 46 14.09 8.61 3.86
C SER A 46 13.61 9.85 3.12
N GLU A 47 14.25 10.18 2.00
CA GLU A 47 13.78 11.25 1.10
C GLU A 47 12.44 10.94 0.43
N MET A 48 12.04 9.66 0.38
CA MET A 48 10.75 9.26 -0.19
C MET A 48 9.56 9.74 0.67
N LYS A 49 9.72 9.82 2.00
CA LYS A 49 8.77 10.33 3.02
C LYS A 49 7.39 9.65 3.11
N ARG A 50 6.83 9.15 2.02
CA ARG A 50 5.42 8.71 1.90
C ARG A 50 5.23 7.55 0.90
N PRO A 51 4.16 6.74 1.04
CA PRO A 51 3.91 5.60 0.15
C PRO A 51 3.78 5.96 -1.34
N ALA A 52 3.19 7.12 -1.69
CA ALA A 52 3.03 7.53 -3.08
C ALA A 52 4.37 7.67 -3.84
N ALA A 53 5.48 7.86 -3.12
CA ALA A 53 6.81 7.97 -3.72
C ALA A 53 7.23 6.71 -4.51
N PHE A 54 6.62 5.54 -4.25
CA PHE A 54 6.84 4.35 -5.07
C PHE A 54 6.34 4.51 -6.52
N PHE A 55 5.41 5.43 -6.78
CA PHE A 55 4.98 5.74 -8.15
C PHE A 55 5.81 6.87 -8.79
N GLU A 56 6.66 7.54 -8.01
CA GLU A 56 7.42 8.73 -8.40
C GLU A 56 8.91 8.42 -8.56
N THR A 57 9.37 7.28 -8.02
CA THR A 57 10.77 6.85 -7.99
C THR A 57 10.93 5.43 -8.51
N GLY A 58 12.13 5.08 -8.96
CA GLY A 58 12.45 3.75 -9.49
C GLY A 58 13.07 2.79 -8.47
N GLU A 59 13.15 1.52 -8.86
CA GLU A 59 13.66 0.41 -8.05
C GLU A 59 15.04 0.65 -7.42
N GLN A 60 15.96 1.30 -8.15
CA GLN A 60 17.30 1.62 -7.62
C GLN A 60 17.23 2.60 -6.45
N GLU A 61 16.31 3.57 -6.53
CA GLU A 61 16.09 4.53 -5.45
C GLU A 61 15.45 3.83 -4.24
N TRP A 62 14.53 2.87 -4.47
CA TRP A 62 13.95 2.09 -3.38
C TRP A 62 15.03 1.28 -2.64
N LYS A 63 15.93 0.60 -3.37
CA LYS A 63 17.05 -0.14 -2.77
C LYS A 63 17.92 0.78 -1.91
N LYS A 64 18.31 1.94 -2.48
CA LYS A 64 19.22 2.88 -1.84
C LYS A 64 18.59 3.54 -0.61
N GLN A 65 17.39 4.12 -0.74
CA GLN A 65 16.72 4.90 0.30
C GLN A 65 16.15 4.03 1.41
N LEU A 66 15.68 2.83 1.08
CA LEU A 66 14.96 1.97 2.01
C LEU A 66 15.76 0.72 2.41
N LEU A 67 17.00 0.57 1.92
CA LEU A 67 17.88 -0.57 2.22
C LEU A 67 17.14 -1.90 2.02
N LEU A 68 16.57 -2.08 0.83
CA LEU A 68 15.78 -3.25 0.46
C LEU A 68 16.66 -4.27 -0.28
N SER A 69 16.41 -5.55 -0.06
CA SER A 69 17.00 -6.61 -0.88
C SER A 69 16.37 -6.65 -2.28
N ASP A 70 17.03 -7.35 -3.20
CA ASP A 70 16.51 -7.57 -4.55
C ASP A 70 15.14 -8.26 -4.53
N ASP A 71 14.96 -9.26 -3.67
CA ASP A 71 13.68 -9.97 -3.49
C ASP A 71 12.58 -9.05 -2.96
N GLU A 72 12.90 -8.15 -2.02
CA GLU A 72 11.94 -7.17 -1.49
C GLU A 72 11.48 -6.19 -2.57
N VAL A 73 12.40 -5.77 -3.45
CA VAL A 73 12.09 -4.88 -4.57
C VAL A 73 11.25 -5.59 -5.63
N ILE A 74 11.60 -6.81 -6.01
CA ILE A 74 10.81 -7.62 -6.94
C ILE A 74 9.39 -7.81 -6.41
N ARG A 75 9.26 -8.13 -5.11
CA ARG A 75 7.96 -8.28 -4.46
C ARG A 75 7.16 -6.98 -4.48
N LEU A 76 7.76 -5.84 -4.13
CA LEU A 76 7.10 -4.53 -4.17
C LEU A 76 6.63 -4.18 -5.58
N LYS A 77 7.50 -4.34 -6.57
CA LYS A 77 7.16 -4.09 -7.98
C LYS A 77 5.97 -4.93 -8.43
N THR A 78 5.98 -6.22 -8.11
CA THR A 78 4.90 -7.16 -8.45
C THR A 78 3.59 -6.79 -7.74
N LEU A 79 3.65 -6.33 -6.50
CA LEU A 79 2.46 -5.87 -5.79
C LEU A 79 1.90 -4.57 -6.39
N LEU A 80 2.77 -3.61 -6.74
CA LEU A 80 2.39 -2.30 -7.28
C LEU A 80 1.88 -2.37 -8.72
N SER A 81 2.30 -3.36 -9.52
CA SER A 81 1.87 -3.50 -10.91
C SER A 81 0.38 -3.87 -11.06
N ARG A 82 -0.30 -4.28 -9.98
CA ARG A 82 -1.71 -4.69 -9.97
C ARG A 82 -2.70 -3.52 -9.83
N ALA A 83 -2.27 -2.28 -10.08
CA ALA A 83 -3.11 -1.09 -9.93
C ALA A 83 -4.41 -1.17 -10.75
N GLY A 84 -4.37 -1.75 -11.95
CA GLY A 84 -5.56 -1.94 -12.79
C GLY A 84 -6.60 -2.87 -12.15
N GLN A 85 -6.17 -4.05 -11.69
CA GLN A 85 -7.04 -5.03 -11.04
C GLN A 85 -7.62 -4.48 -9.73
N VAL A 86 -6.80 -3.80 -8.92
CA VAL A 86 -7.28 -3.12 -7.71
C VAL A 86 -8.32 -2.06 -8.05
N GLY A 87 -8.16 -1.31 -9.15
CA GLY A 87 -9.14 -0.33 -9.60
C GLY A 87 -10.52 -0.94 -9.89
N ILE A 88 -10.55 -2.08 -10.57
CA ILE A 88 -11.80 -2.81 -10.87
C ILE A 88 -12.50 -3.24 -9.56
N GLU A 89 -11.75 -3.83 -8.62
CA GLU A 89 -12.30 -4.28 -7.35
C GLU A 89 -12.81 -3.12 -6.48
N LEU A 90 -12.11 -1.99 -6.47
CA LEU A 90 -12.55 -0.80 -5.74
C LEU A 90 -13.85 -0.23 -6.32
N GLU A 91 -13.98 -0.23 -7.64
CA GLU A 91 -15.23 0.20 -8.29
C GLU A 91 -16.38 -0.75 -7.96
N TYR A 92 -16.12 -2.05 -7.96
CA TYR A 92 -17.10 -3.05 -7.54
C TYR A 92 -17.53 -2.84 -6.07
N LEU A 93 -16.59 -2.69 -5.14
CA LEU A 93 -16.90 -2.40 -3.73
C LEU A 93 -17.73 -1.11 -3.58
N ASN A 94 -17.33 -0.04 -4.25
CA ASN A 94 -18.08 1.22 -4.24
C ASN A 94 -19.51 1.03 -4.76
N SER A 95 -19.70 0.26 -5.84
CA SER A 95 -21.03 -0.03 -6.42
C SER A 95 -21.95 -0.81 -5.47
N THR A 96 -21.37 -1.53 -4.50
CA THR A 96 -22.09 -2.27 -3.45
C THR A 96 -22.23 -1.50 -2.13
N GLY A 97 -21.81 -0.22 -2.11
CA GLY A 97 -21.87 0.64 -0.92
C GLY A 97 -20.73 0.40 0.09
N ILE A 98 -19.68 -0.33 -0.28
CA ILE A 98 -18.49 -0.56 0.54
C ILE A 98 -17.39 0.41 0.12
N TYR A 99 -16.94 1.25 1.05
CA TYR A 99 -15.91 2.27 0.79
C TYR A 99 -14.62 1.95 1.55
N VAL A 100 -13.52 1.80 0.82
CA VAL A 100 -12.20 1.55 1.40
C VAL A 100 -11.60 2.86 1.91
N THR A 101 -10.94 2.82 3.07
CA THR A 101 -10.15 3.93 3.62
C THR A 101 -8.82 3.40 4.13
N THR A 102 -7.77 4.22 4.04
CA THR A 102 -6.44 3.89 4.57
C THR A 102 -5.98 4.90 5.61
N ARG A 103 -4.94 4.55 6.37
CA ARG A 103 -4.34 5.43 7.37
C ARG A 103 -3.88 6.79 6.81
N ALA A 104 -3.61 6.87 5.50
CA ALA A 104 -3.24 8.11 4.82
C ALA A 104 -4.38 9.13 4.71
N GLU A 105 -5.63 8.70 4.92
CA GLU A 105 -6.80 9.54 4.74
C GLU A 105 -7.29 10.20 6.03
N LYS A 106 -8.01 11.32 5.87
CA LYS A 106 -8.58 12.11 6.97
C LYS A 106 -9.76 11.41 7.64
N ASN A 107 -10.54 10.64 6.89
CA ASN A 107 -11.71 9.88 7.36
C ASN A 107 -11.33 8.57 8.08
N TYR A 108 -10.06 8.19 8.10
CA TYR A 108 -9.61 7.00 8.82
C TYR A 108 -9.92 7.09 10.33
N PRO A 109 -10.46 6.04 10.96
CA PRO A 109 -10.90 6.09 12.36
C PRO A 109 -9.79 6.54 13.34
N LYS A 110 -10.00 7.68 14.02
CA LYS A 110 -9.04 8.24 15.00
C LYS A 110 -8.70 7.25 16.12
N ARG A 111 -9.72 6.56 16.65
CA ARG A 111 -9.55 5.56 17.70
C ARG A 111 -8.60 4.42 17.30
N LEU A 112 -8.64 3.97 16.03
CA LEU A 112 -7.70 2.95 15.53
C LEU A 112 -6.27 3.47 15.45
N LYS A 113 -6.07 4.74 15.04
CA LYS A 113 -4.74 5.40 15.04
C LYS A 113 -4.19 5.51 16.47
N GLU A 114 -5.02 5.88 17.43
CA GLU A 114 -4.60 6.08 18.83
C GLU A 114 -4.26 4.77 19.54
N ILE A 115 -5.09 3.74 19.39
CA ILE A 115 -4.93 2.46 20.09
C ILE A 115 -3.82 1.62 19.45
N LEU A 116 -3.87 1.45 18.12
CA LEU A 116 -2.98 0.51 17.42
C LEU A 116 -1.68 1.16 16.92
N LYS A 117 -1.64 2.50 16.82
CA LYS A 117 -0.46 3.29 16.43
C LYS A 117 0.16 2.87 15.09
N LYS A 118 1.30 2.18 15.14
CA LYS A 118 2.01 1.66 13.95
C LYS A 118 1.38 0.37 13.43
N LYS A 119 0.62 -0.34 14.29
CA LYS A 119 -0.07 -1.59 13.97
C LYS A 119 -1.50 -1.36 13.45
N SER A 120 -1.91 -0.10 13.27
CA SER A 120 -3.22 0.22 12.71
C SER A 120 -3.30 -0.34 11.28
N PRO A 121 -4.44 -0.94 10.89
CA PRO A 121 -4.65 -1.49 9.55
C PRO A 121 -4.60 -0.41 8.46
#